data_AF-A0A3P8WZ40-F1
#
_entry.id   AF-A0A3P8WZ40-F1
#
_cell.length_a   1.000
_cell.length_b   1.000
_cell.length_c   1.000
_cell.angle_alpha   90.00
_cell.angle_beta   90.00
_cell.angle_gamma   90.00
#
_symmetry.space_group_name_H-M   'P 1'
#
loop_
_entity.id
_entity.type
_entity.pdbx_description
1 polymer ?
#
loop_
_entity_poly.entity_id
_entity_poly.type
_entity_poly.pdbx_seq_one_letter_code
_entity_poly.pdbx_strand_id
1 'polypeptide(L)'
;MAQGSDSNDTTYKSPSPASRTGSSDDVKKVLRREKNRLAAQKSRMRQTQKADSLHLESENLEKENAALRKEVKQLTEEAKYLTSVLSTHEPLCTGLPPQTPDLLYPPHHGSYHQPHITVPHYQH
;
A
#
# COMPACT_ATOMS: atom_id res chain seq x y z
N MET A 1 -13.41 20.88 68.66
CA MET A 1 -14.55 21.66 68.19
C MET A 1 -14.09 22.56 67.04
N ALA A 2 -14.61 22.34 65.84
CA ALA A 2 -14.79 23.36 64.80
C ALA A 2 -15.67 22.69 63.73
N GLN A 3 -16.96 22.98 63.80
CA GLN A 3 -17.95 22.55 62.83
C GLN A 3 -17.91 23.55 61.67
N GLY A 4 -17.77 23.04 60.45
CA GLY A 4 -17.77 23.83 59.22
C GLY A 4 -18.82 23.27 58.27
N SER A 5 -20.03 23.83 58.39
CA SER A 5 -21.26 23.71 57.60
C SER A 5 -21.25 22.91 56.29
N ASP A 6 -22.14 21.91 56.27
CA ASP A 6 -22.76 21.36 55.06
C ASP A 6 -23.67 22.42 54.39
N SER A 7 -23.17 23.08 53.35
CA SER A 7 -24.03 23.85 52.45
C SER A 7 -24.61 22.92 51.38
N ASN A 8 -25.78 22.37 51.71
CA ASN A 8 -26.75 21.89 50.74
C ASN A 8 -27.29 23.08 49.92
N ASP A 9 -26.76 23.32 48.73
CA ASP A 9 -27.45 24.09 47.68
C ASP A 9 -28.10 23.11 46.69
N THR A 10 -29.17 22.45 47.14
CA THR A 10 -30.23 21.96 46.25
C THR A 10 -30.91 23.17 45.61
N THR A 11 -30.23 23.82 44.66
CA THR A 11 -30.87 24.74 43.72
C THR A 11 -31.80 23.92 42.84
N TYR A 12 -33.06 23.92 43.28
CA TYR A 12 -34.30 23.71 42.55
C TYR A 12 -34.11 23.50 41.03
N LYS A 13 -34.11 22.24 40.61
CA LYS A 13 -34.22 21.84 39.20
C LYS A 13 -35.61 22.28 38.72
N SER A 14 -35.73 23.50 38.19
CA SER A 14 -36.94 23.94 37.49
C SER A 14 -37.24 22.94 36.38
N PRO A 15 -38.41 22.29 36.35
CA PRO A 15 -38.76 21.44 35.23
C PRO A 15 -39.08 22.36 34.04
N SER A 16 -38.09 22.59 33.18
CA SER A 16 -38.32 23.12 31.84
C SER A 16 -39.38 22.28 31.13
N PRO A 17 -40.18 22.86 30.21
CA PRO A 17 -41.28 22.17 29.53
C PRO A 17 -40.84 21.05 28.57
N ALA A 18 -39.56 20.64 28.61
CA ALA A 18 -38.96 19.59 27.79
C ALA A 18 -39.45 18.16 28.12
N SER A 19 -40.22 17.97 29.19
CA SER A 19 -40.63 16.63 29.64
C SER A 19 -41.70 15.95 28.77
N ARG A 20 -42.25 16.62 27.75
CA ARG A 20 -43.22 16.01 26.81
C ARG A 20 -42.65 15.61 25.44
N THR A 21 -41.45 16.07 25.05
CA THR A 21 -40.79 15.65 23.79
C THR A 21 -39.73 14.58 23.96
N GLY A 22 -39.30 14.31 25.22
CA GLY A 22 -38.22 13.38 25.55
C GLY A 22 -38.34 11.99 24.94
N SER A 23 -39.55 11.43 24.85
CA SER A 23 -39.76 10.09 24.28
C SER A 23 -39.40 10.00 22.77
N SER A 24 -39.80 11.00 21.97
CA SER A 24 -39.45 11.03 20.53
C SER A 24 -37.98 11.37 20.30
N ASP A 25 -37.43 12.27 21.13
CA ASP A 25 -36.04 12.69 21.04
C ASP A 25 -35.06 11.59 21.47
N ASP A 26 -35.45 10.74 22.42
CA ASP A 26 -34.70 9.56 22.84
C ASP A 26 -34.64 8.49 21.74
N VAL A 27 -35.75 8.22 21.05
CA VAL A 27 -35.76 7.31 19.89
C VAL A 27 -34.84 7.83 18.77
N LYS A 28 -34.92 9.12 18.44
CA LYS A 28 -34.00 9.75 17.46
C LYS A 28 -32.53 9.65 17.91
N LYS A 29 -32.26 9.80 19.20
CA LYS A 29 -30.91 9.68 19.78
C LYS A 29 -30.38 8.25 19.67
N VAL A 30 -31.20 7.24 19.93
CA VAL A 30 -30.84 5.82 19.74
C VAL A 30 -30.54 5.54 18.26
N LEU A 31 -31.40 5.99 17.34
CA LEU A 31 -31.17 5.84 15.90
C LEU A 31 -29.88 6.52 15.43
N ARG A 32 -29.54 7.71 15.96
CA ARG A 32 -28.26 8.38 15.66
C ARG A 32 -27.05 7.58 16.16
N ARG A 33 -27.11 7.05 17.39
CA ARG A 33 -26.05 6.21 17.95
C ARG A 33 -25.86 4.94 17.13
N GLU A 34 -26.95 4.31 16.71
CA GLU A 34 -26.89 3.10 15.90
C GLU A 34 -26.30 3.38 14.50
N LYS A 35 -26.72 4.47 13.85
CA LYS A 35 -26.11 4.91 12.58
C LYS A 35 -24.62 5.19 12.73
N ASN A 36 -24.20 5.87 13.81
CA ASN A 36 -22.78 6.14 14.06
C ASN A 36 -22.00 4.85 14.37
N ARG A 37 -22.59 3.91 15.12
CA ARG A 37 -22.00 2.59 15.39
C ARG A 37 -21.70 1.84 14.09
N LEU A 38 -22.67 1.80 13.17
CA LEU A 38 -22.51 1.20 11.85
C LEU A 38 -21.47 1.96 10.99
N ALA A 39 -21.47 3.30 11.03
CA ALA A 39 -20.50 4.11 10.31
C ALA A 39 -19.06 3.88 10.82
N ALA A 40 -18.86 3.81 12.14
CA ALA A 40 -17.58 3.51 12.75
C ALA A 40 -17.10 2.09 12.43
N GLN A 41 -18.00 1.10 12.47
CA GLN A 41 -17.68 -0.27 12.06
C GLN A 41 -17.27 -0.33 10.58
N LYS A 42 -18.02 0.35 9.70
CA LYS A 42 -17.69 0.42 8.26
C LYS A 42 -16.37 1.14 8.01
N SER A 43 -16.07 2.20 8.75
CA SER A 43 -14.80 2.92 8.66
C SER A 43 -13.62 2.03 9.06
N ARG A 44 -13.72 1.34 10.21
CA ARG A 44 -12.71 0.36 10.65
C ARG A 44 -12.52 -0.74 9.62
N MET A 45 -13.61 -1.32 9.11
CA MET A 45 -13.56 -2.36 8.09
C MET A 45 -12.86 -1.88 6.81
N ARG A 46 -13.16 -0.67 6.31
CA ARG A 46 -12.47 -0.10 5.15
C ARG A 46 -10.98 0.09 5.40
N GLN A 47 -10.59 0.49 6.61
CA GLN A 47 -9.19 0.67 6.96
C GLN A 47 -8.45 -0.68 7.00
N THR A 48 -9.06 -1.72 7.61
CA THR A 48 -8.51 -3.08 7.59
C THR A 48 -8.38 -3.60 6.16
N GLN A 49 -9.45 -3.51 5.34
CA GLN A 49 -9.41 -3.95 3.95
C GLN A 49 -8.32 -3.25 3.13
N LYS A 50 -8.10 -1.94 3.37
CA LYS A 50 -7.02 -1.20 2.71
C LYS A 50 -5.65 -1.73 3.13
N ALA A 51 -5.44 -1.98 4.43
CA ALA A 51 -4.20 -2.54 4.93
C ALA A 51 -3.94 -3.95 4.35
N ASP A 52 -4.95 -4.81 4.34
CA ASP A 52 -4.85 -6.17 3.79
C ASP A 52 -4.52 -6.14 2.30
N SER A 53 -5.17 -5.24 1.54
CA SER A 53 -4.93 -5.09 0.10
C SER A 53 -3.50 -4.63 -0.19
N LEU A 54 -3.00 -3.64 0.55
CA LEU A 54 -1.63 -3.16 0.42
C LEU A 54 -0.60 -4.24 0.80
N HIS A 55 -0.87 -5.01 1.86
CA HIS A 55 -0.01 -6.12 2.24
C HIS A 55 0.07 -7.18 1.16
N LEU A 56 -1.09 -7.60 0.62
CA LEU A 56 -1.13 -8.60 -0.45
C LEU A 56 -0.41 -8.12 -1.72
N GLU A 57 -0.59 -6.85 -2.09
CA GLU A 57 0.12 -6.24 -3.22
C GLU A 57 1.64 -6.22 -3.00
N SER A 58 2.10 -5.84 -1.80
CA SER A 58 3.53 -5.86 -1.44
C SER A 58 4.11 -7.27 -1.56
N GLU A 59 3.44 -8.27 -0.99
CA GLU A 59 3.89 -9.66 -1.05
C GLU A 59 3.94 -10.19 -2.49
N ASN A 60 2.97 -9.80 -3.33
CA ASN A 60 2.98 -10.17 -4.74
C ASN A 60 4.17 -9.53 -5.48
N LEU A 61 4.39 -8.23 -5.29
CA LEU A 61 5.51 -7.51 -5.90
C LEU A 61 6.86 -8.06 -5.45
N GLU A 62 7.00 -8.44 -4.17
CA GLU A 62 8.22 -9.08 -3.65
C GLU A 62 8.51 -10.42 -4.34
N LYS A 63 7.47 -11.25 -4.52
CA LYS A 63 7.58 -12.53 -5.24
C LYS A 63 7.98 -12.32 -6.71
N GLU A 64 7.31 -11.41 -7.40
CA GLU A 64 7.61 -11.08 -8.80
C GLU A 64 9.03 -10.52 -8.94
N ASN A 65 9.44 -9.62 -8.04
CA ASN A 65 10.79 -9.05 -8.05
C ASN A 65 11.85 -10.14 -7.84
N ALA A 66 11.62 -11.07 -6.90
CA ALA A 66 12.52 -12.19 -6.67
C ALA A 66 12.62 -13.12 -7.90
N ALA A 67 11.50 -13.40 -8.56
CA ALA A 67 11.47 -14.18 -9.80
C ALA A 67 12.26 -13.50 -10.93
N LEU A 68 12.01 -12.21 -11.16
CA LEU A 68 12.71 -11.41 -12.17
C LEU A 68 14.22 -11.34 -11.89
N ARG A 69 14.64 -11.13 -10.64
CA ARG A 69 16.06 -11.15 -10.26
C ARG A 69 16.73 -12.49 -10.55
N LYS A 70 16.00 -13.59 -10.33
CA LYS A 70 16.50 -14.94 -10.65
C LYS A 70 16.67 -15.12 -12.16
N GLU A 71 15.70 -14.67 -12.95
CA GLU A 71 15.76 -14.72 -14.41
C GLU A 71 16.92 -13.88 -14.96
N VAL A 72 17.08 -12.64 -14.48
CA VAL A 72 18.23 -11.78 -14.84
C VAL A 72 19.55 -12.47 -14.54
N LYS A 73 19.68 -13.09 -13.35
CA LYS A 73 20.88 -13.82 -12.98
C LYS A 73 21.15 -14.98 -13.95
N GLN A 74 20.14 -15.79 -14.23
CA GLN A 74 20.25 -16.94 -15.14
C GLN A 74 20.66 -16.51 -16.56
N LEU A 75 19.99 -15.52 -17.12
CA LEU A 75 20.30 -14.99 -18.46
C LEU A 75 21.71 -14.37 -18.51
N THR A 76 22.13 -13.70 -17.43
CA THR A 76 23.48 -13.13 -17.32
C THR A 76 24.55 -14.23 -17.29
N GLU A 77 24.30 -15.33 -16.58
CA GLU A 77 25.20 -16.49 -16.53
C GLU A 77 25.26 -17.20 -17.89
N GLU A 78 24.13 -17.37 -18.56
CA GLU A 78 24.06 -17.96 -19.90
C GLU A 78 24.78 -17.10 -20.94
N ALA A 79 24.57 -15.78 -20.93
CA ALA A 79 25.28 -14.87 -21.81
C ALA A 79 26.79 -14.95 -21.60
N LYS A 80 27.26 -14.94 -20.35
CA LYS A 80 28.70 -15.12 -20.02
C LYS A 80 29.24 -16.46 -20.52
N TYR A 81 28.48 -17.53 -20.33
CA TYR A 81 28.85 -18.87 -20.80
C TYR A 81 29.00 -18.90 -22.31
N LEU A 82 28.02 -18.39 -23.06
CA LEU A 82 28.05 -18.35 -24.52
C LEU A 82 29.18 -17.47 -25.04
N THR A 83 29.40 -16.29 -24.44
CA THR A 83 30.54 -15.43 -24.77
C THR A 83 31.87 -16.14 -24.53
N SER A 84 32.01 -16.89 -23.43
CA SER A 84 33.20 -17.69 -23.16
C SER A 84 33.42 -18.77 -24.22
N VAL A 85 32.37 -19.51 -24.58
CA VAL A 85 32.44 -20.56 -25.63
C VAL A 85 32.88 -19.95 -26.96
N LEU A 86 32.26 -18.83 -27.37
CA LEU A 86 32.62 -18.14 -28.61
C LEU A 86 34.06 -17.63 -28.59
N SER A 87 34.50 -17.01 -27.50
CA SER A 87 35.88 -16.51 -27.35
C SER A 87 36.91 -17.64 -27.42
N THR A 88 36.60 -18.82 -26.87
CA THR A 88 37.49 -19.99 -26.99
C THR A 88 37.55 -20.56 -28.41
N HIS A 89 36.47 -20.42 -29.18
CA HIS A 89 36.39 -20.91 -30.55
C HIS A 89 37.00 -19.93 -31.57
N GLU A 90 36.94 -18.63 -31.32
CA GLU A 90 37.46 -17.56 -32.17
C GLU A 90 38.88 -17.83 -32.75
N PRO A 91 39.91 -18.22 -31.96
CA PRO A 91 41.25 -18.50 -32.51
C PRO A 91 41.33 -19.75 -33.41
N LEU A 92 40.32 -20.63 -33.38
CA LEU A 92 40.25 -21.85 -34.18
C LEU A 92 39.41 -21.67 -35.46
N CYS A 93 38.70 -20.55 -35.58
CA CYS A 93 37.76 -20.30 -36.68
C CYS A 93 38.48 -19.68 -37.89
N THR A 94 38.94 -20.51 -38.83
CA THR A 94 39.75 -20.10 -39.99
C THR A 94 38.99 -19.40 -41.13
N GLY A 95 37.86 -18.72 -40.86
CA GLY A 95 36.94 -18.30 -41.93
C GLY A 95 36.18 -16.99 -41.76
N LEU A 96 36.38 -16.21 -40.69
CA LEU A 96 35.70 -14.92 -40.55
C LEU A 96 36.74 -13.77 -40.59
N PRO A 97 36.56 -12.76 -41.46
CA PRO A 97 37.30 -11.50 -41.30
C PRO A 97 37.00 -10.93 -39.90
N PRO A 98 37.91 -10.11 -39.32
CA PRO A 98 37.74 -9.57 -37.98
C PRO A 98 36.38 -8.90 -37.87
N GLN A 99 35.49 -9.51 -37.10
CA GLN A 99 34.13 -9.03 -36.90
C GLN A 99 34.25 -7.68 -36.19
N THR A 100 33.96 -6.60 -36.90
CA THR A 100 33.77 -5.28 -36.29
C THR A 100 32.61 -5.39 -35.30
N PRO A 101 32.79 -5.04 -34.01
CA PRO A 101 31.77 -5.25 -32.98
C PRO A 101 30.59 -4.27 -33.06
N ASP A 102 30.49 -3.44 -34.11
CA ASP A 102 29.58 -2.29 -34.16
C ASP A 102 28.26 -2.49 -34.92
N LEU A 103 28.03 -3.63 -35.61
CA LEU A 103 26.90 -3.72 -36.55
C LEU A 103 25.78 -4.71 -36.21
N LEU A 104 25.80 -5.41 -35.07
CA LEU A 104 24.77 -6.41 -34.76
C LEU A 104 23.84 -6.13 -33.58
N TYR A 105 23.93 -4.97 -32.94
CA TYR A 105 22.85 -4.52 -32.06
C TYR A 105 22.43 -3.11 -32.46
N PRO A 106 21.25 -2.94 -33.07
CA PRO A 106 20.59 -1.63 -33.08
C PRO A 106 20.59 -1.11 -31.64
N PRO A 107 20.88 0.19 -31.41
CA PRO A 107 20.72 0.74 -30.09
C PRO A 107 19.23 0.71 -29.79
N HIS A 108 18.77 -0.33 -29.10
CA HIS A 108 17.55 -0.27 -28.33
C HIS A 108 17.82 0.68 -27.17
N HIS A 109 17.88 1.97 -27.50
CA HIS A 109 17.92 3.08 -26.58
C HIS A 109 16.60 3.01 -25.79
N GLY A 110 16.64 2.31 -24.66
CA GLY A 110 15.88 2.60 -23.45
C GLY A 110 14.40 2.98 -23.58
N SER A 111 13.63 2.42 -24.51
CA SER A 111 12.17 2.63 -24.53
C SER A 111 11.44 1.87 -23.42
N TYR A 112 12.16 1.24 -22.48
CA TYR A 112 11.64 1.09 -21.13
C TYR A 112 11.58 2.47 -20.48
N HIS A 113 10.66 3.31 -20.96
CA HIS A 113 9.98 4.27 -20.13
C HIS A 113 9.31 3.43 -19.04
N GLN A 114 10.06 3.13 -17.98
CA GLN A 114 9.51 2.75 -16.69
C GLN A 114 8.52 3.88 -16.37
N PRO A 115 7.20 3.64 -16.39
CA PRO A 115 6.32 4.58 -15.74
C PRO A 115 6.78 4.54 -14.29
N HIS A 116 7.52 5.58 -13.89
CA HIS A 116 7.82 5.87 -12.51
C HIS A 116 6.56 5.55 -11.73
N ILE A 117 6.65 4.54 -10.85
CA ILE A 117 5.53 4.17 -10.01
C ILE A 117 5.31 5.38 -9.12
N THR A 118 4.44 6.29 -9.53
CA THR A 118 3.94 7.34 -8.65
C THR A 118 3.15 6.61 -7.59
N VAL A 119 3.80 6.34 -6.46
CA VAL A 119 3.09 5.96 -5.24
C VAL A 119 2.13 7.12 -4.96
N PRO A 120 0.80 6.92 -5.02
CA PRO A 120 -0.12 7.98 -4.71
C PRO A 120 0.14 8.39 -3.26
N HIS A 121 0.69 9.59 -3.09
CA HIS A 121 0.83 10.22 -1.79
C HIS A 121 -0.58 10.40 -1.23
N TYR A 122 -1.01 9.49 -0.36
CA TYR A 122 -2.24 9.68 0.39
C TYR A 122 -1.99 10.82 1.38
N GLN A 123 -2.56 12.00 1.11
CA GLN A 123 -2.73 13.00 2.14
C GLN A 123 -3.78 12.49 3.13
N HIS A 124 -3.42 12.52 4.41
CA HIS A 124 -4.27 12.17 5.55
C HIS A 124 -5.26 13.29 5.86
#